data_AF-A0A8R1HPF7-F1
#
_entry.id   AF-A0A8R1HPF7-F1
#
_cell.length_a   1.000
_cell.length_b   1.000
_cell.length_c   1.000
_cell.angle_alpha   90.00
_cell.angle_beta   90.00
_cell.angle_gamma   90.00
#
_symmetry.space_group_name_H-M   'P 1'
#
loop_
_entity.id
_entity.type
_entity.pdbx_description
1 polymer ?
#
loop_
_entity_poly.entity_id
_entity_poly.type
_entity_poly.pdbx_seq_one_letter_code
_entity_poly.pdbx_strand_id
1 'polypeptide(L)'
;MKGLAKLMSFSNNRIYNDQEIDDVQRNLDEFLEDMKLAFPKETVSPKLHLLAHHLIPYMRKHRTWGKTSEQGIEHYHAKYNTLKRKLQPIRNLMDRSSLIVRELSIKNHLHDTGSSLE
;
A
#
# COMPACT_ATOMS: atom_id res chain seq x y z
N MET A 1 10.09 12.96 -14.64
CA MET A 1 9.74 12.26 -13.37
C MET A 1 10.51 10.93 -13.18
N LYS A 2 11.81 10.85 -13.46
CA LYS A 2 12.58 9.60 -13.24
C LYS A 2 12.90 9.36 -11.75
N GLY A 3 13.19 10.43 -11.00
CA GLY A 3 13.44 10.37 -9.55
C GLY A 3 12.26 9.83 -8.75
N LEU A 4 11.04 10.33 -8.99
CA LEU A 4 9.83 9.83 -8.34
C LEU A 4 9.58 8.35 -8.66
N ALA A 5 9.72 7.93 -9.93
CA ALA A 5 9.50 6.53 -10.30
C ALA A 5 10.47 5.59 -9.58
N LYS A 6 11.74 5.98 -9.47
CA LYS A 6 12.76 5.23 -8.73
C LYS A 6 12.42 5.19 -7.24
N LEU A 7 12.05 6.31 -6.63
CA LEU A 7 11.66 6.38 -5.23
C LEU A 7 10.44 5.48 -4.94
N MET A 8 9.41 5.53 -5.79
CA MET A 8 8.21 4.72 -5.66
C MET A 8 8.47 3.22 -5.81
N SER A 9 9.55 2.80 -6.50
CA SER A 9 9.92 1.38 -6.60
C SER A 9 10.28 0.75 -5.23
N PHE A 10 10.65 1.58 -4.24
CA PHE A 10 10.89 1.16 -2.86
C PHE A 10 9.61 1.05 -2.01
N SER A 11 8.44 1.43 -2.54
CA SER A 11 7.14 1.27 -1.85
C SER A 11 6.55 -0.14 -1.98
N ASN A 12 7.40 -1.16 -1.96
CA ASN A 12 7.01 -2.57 -2.15
C ASN A 12 6.86 -3.32 -0.80
N ASN A 13 6.48 -4.60 -0.87
CA ASN A 13 6.21 -5.44 0.29
C ASN A 13 7.47 -6.06 0.95
N ARG A 14 8.68 -5.55 0.67
CA ARG A 14 9.93 -6.09 1.22
C ARG A 14 10.23 -5.55 2.62
N ILE A 15 11.15 -6.25 3.28
CA ILE A 15 11.84 -5.79 4.50
C ILE A 15 13.21 -5.27 4.07
N TYR A 16 13.59 -4.11 4.58
CA TYR A 16 14.79 -3.37 4.21
C TYR A 16 15.86 -3.46 5.30
N ASN A 17 17.10 -3.73 4.91
CA ASN A 17 18.25 -3.57 5.80
C ASN A 17 18.70 -2.10 5.87
N ASP A 18 19.64 -1.77 6.76
CA ASP A 18 20.06 -0.39 6.96
C ASP A 18 20.69 0.25 5.72
N GLN A 19 21.49 -0.53 4.96
CA GLN A 19 22.12 -0.05 3.74
C GLN A 19 21.08 0.25 2.65
N GLU A 20 20.06 -0.60 2.51
CA GLU A 20 18.98 -0.35 1.56
C GLU A 20 18.17 0.90 1.97
N ILE A 21 18.01 1.17 3.27
CA ILE A 21 17.35 2.40 3.75
C ILE A 21 18.22 3.63 3.47
N ASP A 22 19.56 3.54 3.60
CA ASP A 22 20.48 4.61 3.17
C ASP A 22 20.31 4.91 1.67
N ASP A 23 20.14 3.87 0.86
CA ASP A 23 19.87 4.03 -0.58
C ASP A 23 18.55 4.74 -0.82
N VAL A 24 17.48 4.39 -0.10
CA VAL A 24 16.20 5.09 -0.19
C VAL A 24 16.34 6.56 0.21
N GLN A 25 17.09 6.86 1.27
CA GLN A 25 17.34 8.23 1.72
C GLN A 25 18.04 9.05 0.65
N ARG A 26 19.12 8.53 0.04
CA ARG A 26 19.81 9.22 -1.06
C ARG A 26 18.88 9.55 -2.22
N ASN A 27 18.02 8.61 -2.61
CA ASN A 27 17.04 8.83 -3.67
C ASN A 27 15.95 9.83 -3.29
N LEU A 28 15.56 9.86 -2.02
CA LEU A 28 14.60 10.84 -1.49
C LEU A 28 15.21 12.24 -1.53
N ASP A 29 16.45 12.40 -1.06
CA ASP A 29 17.14 13.69 -1.02
C ASP A 29 17.33 14.26 -2.43
N GLU A 30 17.78 13.43 -3.38
CA GLU A 30 17.85 13.79 -4.81
C GLU A 30 16.49 14.24 -5.35
N PHE A 31 15.43 13.48 -5.07
CA PHE A 31 14.07 13.82 -5.51
C PHE A 31 13.58 15.15 -4.93
N LEU A 32 13.85 15.42 -3.65
CA LEU A 32 13.43 16.67 -3.00
C LEU A 32 14.19 17.88 -3.54
N GLU A 33 15.47 17.72 -3.87
CA GLU A 33 16.25 18.80 -4.49
C GLU A 33 15.75 19.11 -5.90
N ASP A 34 15.49 18.08 -6.71
CA ASP A 34 14.85 18.23 -8.02
C ASP A 34 13.50 18.96 -7.91
N MET A 35 12.70 18.67 -6.88
CA MET A 35 11.42 19.33 -6.63
C MET A 35 11.58 20.81 -6.27
N LYS A 36 12.54 21.16 -5.42
CA LYS A 36 12.81 22.56 -5.07
C LYS A 36 13.25 23.37 -6.29
N LEU A 37 14.11 22.80 -7.13
CA LEU A 37 14.60 23.46 -8.34
C LEU A 37 13.50 23.62 -9.39
N ALA A 38 12.67 22.59 -9.59
CA ALA A 38 11.59 22.63 -10.57
C ALA A 38 10.40 23.50 -10.13
N PHE A 39 10.11 23.55 -8.83
CA PHE A 39 8.90 24.17 -8.28
C PHE A 39 9.20 25.10 -7.09
N PRO A 40 10.03 26.15 -7.25
CA PRO A 40 10.54 26.96 -6.14
C PRO A 40 9.48 27.80 -5.42
N LYS A 41 8.30 27.99 -6.02
CA LYS A 41 7.19 28.79 -5.48
C LYS A 41 6.01 27.95 -4.98
N GLU A 42 6.08 26.64 -5.16
CA GLU A 42 4.99 25.74 -4.77
C GLU A 42 5.01 25.47 -3.28
N THR A 43 3.82 25.25 -2.72
CA THR A 43 3.67 24.84 -1.33
C THR A 43 3.86 23.34 -1.16
N VAL A 44 4.42 22.94 -0.02
CA VAL A 44 4.60 21.51 0.30
C VAL A 44 3.27 20.92 0.74
N SER A 45 2.73 19.98 -0.03
CA SER A 45 1.53 19.24 0.38
C SER A 45 1.81 18.36 1.61
N PRO A 46 0.79 18.06 2.44
CA PRO A 46 0.96 17.16 3.59
C PRO A 46 1.58 15.81 3.22
N LYS A 47 1.23 15.24 2.06
CA LYS A 47 1.82 13.98 1.58
C LYS A 47 3.30 14.12 1.25
N LEU A 48 3.70 15.22 0.63
CA LEU A 48 5.11 15.50 0.34
C LEU A 48 5.90 15.75 1.64
N HIS A 49 5.30 16.41 2.63
CA HIS A 49 5.91 16.57 3.95
C HIS A 49 6.13 15.22 4.66
N LEU A 50 5.13 14.34 4.64
CA LEU A 50 5.24 12.98 5.19
C LEU A 50 6.38 12.21 4.52
N LEU A 51 6.46 12.28 3.18
CA LEU A 51 7.52 11.64 2.43
C LEU A 51 8.90 12.21 2.79
N ALA A 52 9.02 13.54 2.88
CA ALA A 52 10.29 14.23 3.09
C ALA A 52 10.87 14.07 4.50
N HIS A 53 10.02 14.05 5.53
CA HIS A 53 10.48 14.08 6.93
C HIS A 53 10.26 12.78 7.69
N HIS A 54 9.23 12.00 7.33
CA HIS A 54 8.78 10.88 8.16
C HIS A 54 9.09 9.51 7.55
N LEU A 55 9.37 9.43 6.24
CA LEU A 55 9.66 8.15 5.57
C LEU A 55 10.88 7.45 6.17
N ILE A 56 12.03 8.11 6.26
CA ILE A 56 13.26 7.48 6.73
C ILE A 56 13.18 7.08 8.20
N PRO A 57 12.73 7.94 9.14
CA PRO A 57 12.50 7.52 10.53
C PRO A 57 11.55 6.32 10.63
N TYR A 58 10.48 6.30 9.84
CA TYR A 58 9.55 5.18 9.78
C TYR A 58 10.22 3.90 9.30
N MET A 59 10.96 3.95 8.19
CA MET A 59 11.68 2.80 7.65
C MET A 59 12.76 2.29 8.59
N ARG A 60 13.46 3.16 9.34
CA ARG A 60 14.44 2.72 10.35
C ARG A 60 13.78 1.94 11.48
N LYS A 61 12.60 2.39 11.92
CA LYS A 61 11.85 1.77 13.00
C LYS A 61 11.17 0.46 12.58
N HIS A 62 10.59 0.43 11.39
CA HIS A 62 9.70 -0.66 10.95
C HIS A 62 10.27 -1.54 9.83
N ARG A 63 11.42 -1.15 9.27
CA ARG A 63 12.12 -1.86 8.19
C ARG A 63 11.27 -2.11 6.96
N THR A 64 10.24 -1.31 6.73
CA THR A 64 9.34 -1.44 5.58
C THR A 64 8.73 -0.08 5.21
N TRP A 65 8.25 0.00 3.97
CA TRP A 65 7.44 1.12 3.49
C TRP A 65 6.10 0.62 2.95
N GLY A 66 6.09 -0.32 2.00
CA GLY A 66 4.87 -0.78 1.33
C GLY A 66 4.04 -1.82 2.09
N LYS A 67 4.60 -2.54 3.07
CA LYS A 67 3.85 -3.60 3.80
C LYS A 67 2.66 -3.07 4.60
N THR A 68 2.72 -1.82 5.04
CA THR A 68 1.65 -1.16 5.80
C THR A 68 0.79 -0.26 4.93
N SER A 69 0.92 -0.36 3.60
CA SER A 69 0.14 0.46 2.68
C SER A 69 -1.28 -0.08 2.53
N GLU A 70 -2.20 0.81 2.13
CA GLU A 70 -3.60 0.48 1.87
C GLU A 70 -3.81 -0.35 0.60
N GLN A 71 -2.75 -0.58 -0.20
CA GLN A 71 -2.85 -1.32 -1.47
C GLN A 71 -3.40 -2.74 -1.27
N GLY A 72 -3.09 -3.38 -0.14
CA GLY A 72 -3.67 -4.67 0.22
C GLY A 72 -5.20 -4.60 0.34
N ILE A 73 -5.73 -3.59 1.02
CA ILE A 73 -7.17 -3.39 1.21
C ILE A 73 -7.85 -2.99 -0.10
N GLU A 74 -7.21 -2.12 -0.90
CA GLU A 74 -7.74 -1.69 -2.20
C GLU A 74 -7.95 -2.88 -3.15
N HIS A 75 -7.05 -3.87 -3.11
CA HIS A 75 -7.25 -5.12 -3.85
C HIS A 75 -8.50 -5.90 -3.39
N TYR A 76 -8.85 -5.88 -2.10
CA TYR A 76 -10.08 -6.48 -1.60
C TYR A 76 -11.34 -5.73 -2.01
N HIS A 77 -11.29 -4.42 -2.27
CA HIS A 77 -12.46 -3.65 -2.72
C HIS A 77 -13.07 -4.23 -4.00
N ALA A 78 -12.25 -4.64 -4.97
CA ALA A 78 -12.73 -5.27 -6.21
C ALA A 78 -13.43 -6.62 -5.95
N LYS A 79 -12.85 -7.44 -5.06
CA LYS A 79 -13.43 -8.74 -4.65
C LYS A 79 -14.76 -8.54 -3.92
N TYR A 80 -14.80 -7.60 -2.97
CA TYR A 80 -16.00 -7.21 -2.25
C TYR A 80 -17.11 -6.75 -3.19
N ASN A 81 -16.83 -5.84 -4.12
CA ASN A 81 -17.81 -5.33 -5.08
C ASN A 81 -18.38 -6.42 -5.99
N THR A 82 -17.58 -7.42 -6.33
CA THR A 82 -18.03 -8.60 -7.07
C THR A 82 -18.99 -9.44 -6.25
N LEU A 83 -18.66 -9.72 -4.98
CA LEU A 83 -19.53 -10.48 -4.08
C LEU A 83 -20.82 -9.74 -3.75
N LYS A 84 -20.75 -8.41 -3.56
CA LYS A 84 -21.91 -7.54 -3.35
C LYS A 84 -22.90 -7.64 -4.50
N ARG A 85 -22.43 -7.67 -5.75
CA ARG A 85 -23.27 -7.87 -6.93
C ARG A 85 -23.84 -9.29 -6.99
N LYS A 86 -23.00 -10.31 -6.76
CA LYS A 86 -23.43 -11.72 -6.76
C LYS A 86 -24.52 -12.01 -5.72
N LEU A 87 -24.39 -11.42 -4.53
CA LEU A 87 -25.30 -11.62 -3.40
C LEU A 87 -26.38 -10.51 -3.31
N GLN A 88 -26.53 -9.68 -4.33
CA GLN A 88 -27.57 -8.65 -4.40
C GLN A 88 -28.99 -9.17 -4.13
N PRO A 89 -29.40 -10.36 -4.58
CA PRO A 89 -30.75 -10.89 -4.31
C PRO A 89 -31.06 -11.10 -2.83
N ILE A 90 -30.04 -11.20 -1.97
CA ILE A 90 -30.22 -11.37 -0.52
C ILE A 90 -30.62 -10.01 0.07
N ARG A 91 -31.91 -9.90 0.43
CA ARG A 91 -32.52 -8.66 0.91
C ARG A 91 -32.08 -8.29 2.32
N ASN A 92 -31.89 -9.28 3.20
CA ASN A 92 -31.41 -9.05 4.55
C ASN A 92 -29.93 -8.64 4.50
N LEU A 93 -29.63 -7.43 5.00
CA LEU A 93 -28.29 -6.86 4.95
C LEU A 93 -27.30 -7.63 5.84
N MET A 94 -27.74 -8.12 7.00
CA MET A 94 -26.88 -8.89 7.90
C MET A 94 -26.48 -10.21 7.27
N ASP A 95 -27.43 -10.92 6.66
CA ASP A 95 -27.17 -12.18 5.98
C ASP A 95 -26.23 -11.98 4.78
N ARG A 96 -26.50 -10.94 3.97
CA ARG A 96 -25.65 -10.60 2.83
C ARG A 96 -24.22 -10.28 3.25
N SER A 97 -24.04 -9.42 4.26
CA SER A 97 -22.72 -9.06 4.78
C SER A 97 -22.00 -10.27 5.38
N SER A 98 -22.70 -11.10 6.15
CA SER A 98 -22.16 -12.33 6.73
C SER A 98 -21.62 -13.28 5.65
N LEU A 99 -22.38 -13.47 4.58
CA LEU A 99 -21.95 -14.31 3.45
C LEU A 99 -20.76 -13.72 2.69
N ILE A 100 -20.71 -12.39 2.51
CA ILE A 100 -19.54 -11.73 1.90
C ILE A 100 -18.29 -11.94 2.75
N VAL A 101 -18.38 -11.69 4.06
CA VAL A 101 -17.24 -11.89 4.99
C VAL A 101 -16.81 -13.34 4.99
N ARG A 102 -17.75 -14.29 5.09
CA ARG A 102 -17.47 -15.73 5.07
C ARG A 102 -16.72 -16.15 3.81
N GLU A 103 -17.18 -15.71 2.64
CA GLU A 103 -16.53 -16.02 1.35
C GLU A 103 -15.12 -15.44 1.26
N LEU A 104 -14.91 -14.21 1.75
CA LEU A 104 -13.58 -13.60 1.81
C LEU A 104 -12.67 -14.35 2.78
N SER A 105 -13.16 -14.75 3.96
CA SER A 105 -12.40 -15.53 4.94
C SER A 105 -11.99 -16.90 4.40
N ILE A 106 -12.89 -17.61 3.70
CA ILE A 106 -12.58 -18.90 3.08
C ILE A 106 -11.47 -18.72 2.04
N LYS A 107 -11.58 -17.72 1.16
CA LYS A 107 -10.56 -17.46 0.14
C LYS A 107 -9.21 -17.11 0.73
N ASN A 108 -9.19 -16.33 1.81
CA ASN A 108 -7.96 -15.99 2.52
C ASN A 108 -7.32 -17.24 3.12
N HIS A 109 -8.12 -18.08 3.77
CA HIS A 109 -7.63 -19.34 4.33
C HIS A 109 -7.00 -20.23 3.26
N LEU A 110 -7.69 -20.48 2.15
CA LEU A 110 -7.19 -21.29 1.04
C LEU A 110 -5.89 -20.73 0.44
N HIS A 111 -5.81 -19.41 0.29
CA HIS A 111 -4.60 -18.74 -0.18
C HIS A 111 -3.43 -18.94 0.79
N ASP A 112 -3.66 -18.76 2.09
CA ASP A 112 -2.62 -18.81 3.10
C ASP A 112 -2.12 -20.23 3.39
N THR A 113 -2.98 -21.24 3.24
CA THR A 113 -2.61 -22.64 3.44
C THR A 113 -2.16 -23.35 2.17
N GLY A 114 -2.29 -22.71 1.00
CA GLY A 114 -2.03 -23.32 -0.30
C GLY A 114 -2.95 -24.50 -0.62
N SER A 115 -4.06 -24.64 0.09
CA SER A 115 -5.03 -25.71 -0.12
C SER A 115 -5.96 -25.34 -1.29
N SER A 116 -6.00 -26.15 -2.33
CA SER A 116 -7.04 -26.07 -3.35
C SER A 116 -8.28 -26.83 -2.89
N LEU A 117 -9.47 -26.29 -3.18
CA LEU A 117 -10.69 -27.08 -3.20
C LEU A 117 -10.57 -28.04 -4.39
N GLU A 118 -10.14 -29.28 -4.13
CA GLU A 118 -10.36 -30.40 -5.04
C GLU A 118 -11.87 -30.65 -5.22
#